data_AF-A0A4P2QIW9-F1
#
_entry.id   AF-A0A4P2QIW9-F1
#
_cell.length_a   1.000
_cell.length_b   1.000
_cell.length_c   1.000
_cell.angle_alpha   90.00
_cell.angle_beta   90.00
_cell.angle_gamma   90.00
#
_symmetry.space_group_name_H-M   'P 1'
#
loop_
_entity.id
_entity.type
_entity.pdbx_description
1 polymer ?
#
loop_
_entity_poly.entity_id
_entity_poly.type
_entity_poly.pdbx_seq_one_letter_code
_entity_poly.pdbx_strand_id
1 'polypeptide(L)'
;MKSWVDLYRAQRDVRSLSSSTWTDEIRKRLIALSKAGHCDTSVKGRFTYKHNGSLLEWSIRDGSSTAPLPLQKIPDLTSAELSLMALADRSNHLHQFTVMVEGKRADGSAWALAVHFEDDRVTEKNPGGDRKGTGACGHAAFHCHVGPGLDVAPKVRVPLPAVGPVEALDWVLSQLVPTSRFEPAPWAQVQAALKKASA
;
A
#
# COMPACT_ATOMS: atom_id res chain seq x y z
N MET A 1 6.93 26.37 -1.72
CA MET A 1 7.90 25.42 -2.33
C MET A 1 8.64 24.52 -1.32
N LYS A 2 8.47 24.69 0.00
CA LYS A 2 9.07 23.80 1.03
C LYS A 2 8.34 22.45 1.21
N SER A 3 7.02 22.41 0.98
CA SER A 3 6.16 21.25 1.27
C SER A 3 6.51 19.95 0.54
N TRP A 4 6.92 20.01 -0.73
CA TRP A 4 7.24 18.81 -1.52
C TRP A 4 8.56 18.16 -1.11
N VAL A 5 9.58 18.98 -0.81
CA VAL A 5 10.88 18.49 -0.32
C VAL A 5 10.73 17.88 1.07
N ASP A 6 9.91 18.50 1.93
CA ASP A 6 9.64 17.98 3.27
C ASP A 6 8.83 16.67 3.22
N LEU A 7 7.84 16.57 2.33
CA LEU A 7 7.10 15.32 2.09
C LEU A 7 8.02 14.21 1.58
N TYR A 8 8.91 14.52 0.63
CA TYR A 8 9.88 13.56 0.11
C TYR A 8 10.84 13.06 1.19
N ARG A 9 11.37 13.96 2.02
CA ARG A 9 12.23 13.59 3.16
C ARG A 9 11.48 12.68 4.14
N ALA A 10 10.26 13.04 4.51
CA ALA A 10 9.44 12.23 5.39
C ALA A 10 9.16 10.84 4.80
N GLN A 11 8.86 10.75 3.50
CA GLN A 11 8.69 9.47 2.80
C GLN A 11 10.00 8.66 2.85
N ARG A 12 11.15 9.26 2.52
CA ARG A 12 12.44 8.59 2.61
C ARG A 12 12.72 8.06 4.02
N ASP A 13 12.40 8.82 5.05
CA ASP A 13 12.65 8.42 6.44
C ASP A 13 11.76 7.22 6.85
N VAL A 14 10.55 7.09 6.31
CA VAL A 14 9.70 5.88 6.45
C VAL A 14 10.38 4.61 5.91
N ARG A 15 11.34 4.73 4.98
CA ARG A 15 12.07 3.55 4.48
C ARG A 15 12.96 2.91 5.55
N SER A 16 13.34 3.65 6.59
CA SER A 16 14.25 3.15 7.64
C SER A 16 13.54 2.31 8.72
N LEU A 17 12.31 1.85 8.48
CA LEU A 17 11.51 1.10 9.45
C LEU A 17 11.90 -0.39 9.51
N SER A 18 12.13 -0.89 10.73
CA SER A 18 12.44 -2.30 10.99
C SER A 18 11.41 -3.28 10.37
N SER A 19 11.89 -4.20 9.53
CA SER A 19 11.05 -5.17 8.80
C SER A 19 10.25 -6.10 9.70
N SER A 20 10.84 -6.52 10.82
CA SER A 20 10.17 -7.36 11.82
C SER A 20 8.97 -6.65 12.45
N THR A 21 9.09 -5.35 12.72
CA THR A 21 8.06 -4.59 13.44
C THR A 21 6.78 -4.42 12.61
N TRP A 22 6.90 -4.00 11.35
CA TRP A 22 5.70 -3.81 10.53
C TRP A 22 5.12 -5.13 10.01
N THR A 23 5.94 -6.17 9.83
CA THR A 23 5.47 -7.49 9.37
C THR A 23 4.48 -8.11 10.36
N ASP A 24 4.81 -8.10 11.65
CA ASP A 24 3.95 -8.68 12.69
C ASP A 24 2.64 -7.90 12.86
N GLU A 25 2.70 -6.57 12.74
CA GLU A 25 1.50 -5.73 12.80
C GLU A 25 0.59 -5.93 11.57
N ILE A 26 1.14 -6.01 10.36
CA ILE A 26 0.37 -6.36 9.15
C ILE A 26 -0.31 -7.72 9.35
N ARG A 27 0.41 -8.72 9.86
CA ARG A 27 -0.16 -10.05 10.15
C ARG A 27 -1.32 -9.96 11.13
N LYS A 28 -1.18 -9.19 12.21
CA LYS A 28 -2.26 -8.96 13.19
C LYS A 28 -3.50 -8.32 12.52
N ARG A 29 -3.31 -7.34 11.63
CA ARG A 29 -4.40 -6.63 10.93
C ARG A 29 -5.15 -7.56 9.98
N LEU A 30 -4.44 -8.37 9.20
CA LEU A 30 -5.05 -9.34 8.30
C LEU A 30 -5.77 -10.48 9.05
N ILE A 31 -5.23 -10.94 10.18
CA ILE A 31 -5.94 -11.88 11.06
C ILE A 31 -7.20 -11.25 11.65
N ALA A 32 -7.15 -9.98 12.05
CA ALA A 32 -8.32 -9.26 12.54
C ALA A 32 -9.38 -9.08 11.45
N LEU A 33 -8.97 -8.81 10.21
CA LEU A 33 -9.84 -8.73 9.03
C LEU A 33 -10.58 -10.07 8.80
N SER A 34 -9.86 -11.19 8.92
CA SER A 34 -10.47 -12.53 8.84
C SER A 34 -11.43 -12.81 9.98
N LYS A 35 -11.07 -12.45 11.24
CA LYS A 35 -11.97 -12.59 12.40
C LYS A 35 -13.24 -11.76 12.27
N ALA A 36 -13.19 -10.64 11.56
CA ALA A 36 -14.35 -9.82 11.24
C ALA A 36 -15.19 -10.37 10.07
N GLY A 37 -14.73 -11.44 9.41
CA GLY A 37 -15.44 -12.11 8.32
C GLY A 37 -15.28 -11.43 6.96
N HIS A 38 -14.23 -10.62 6.78
CA HIS A 38 -13.93 -9.95 5.51
C HIS A 38 -12.90 -10.69 4.65
N CYS A 39 -12.33 -11.78 5.16
CA CYS A 39 -11.54 -12.72 4.37
C CYS A 39 -11.48 -14.08 5.09
N ASP A 40 -11.10 -15.12 4.35
CA ASP A 40 -11.02 -16.47 4.89
C ASP A 40 -9.85 -16.65 5.90
N THR A 41 -10.00 -17.62 6.80
CA THR A 41 -8.99 -17.93 7.83
C THR A 41 -7.66 -18.43 7.28
N SER A 42 -7.64 -18.89 6.02
CA SER A 42 -6.43 -19.26 5.28
C SER A 42 -5.40 -18.13 5.22
N VAL A 43 -5.80 -16.87 5.41
CA VAL A 43 -4.85 -15.73 5.48
C VAL A 43 -3.67 -15.98 6.43
N LYS A 44 -3.87 -16.76 7.50
CA LYS A 44 -2.82 -17.16 8.45
C LYS A 44 -1.66 -17.92 7.80
N GLY A 45 -1.95 -18.71 6.76
CA GLY A 45 -0.98 -19.50 6.00
C GLY A 45 -0.46 -18.82 4.74
N ARG A 46 -0.91 -17.59 4.45
CA ARG A 46 -0.58 -16.89 3.20
C ARG A 46 0.67 -16.02 3.27
N PHE A 47 1.35 -15.96 4.41
CA PHE A 47 2.53 -15.10 4.57
C PHE A 47 3.77 -15.79 4.02
N THR A 48 4.29 -15.26 2.92
CA THR A 48 5.45 -15.84 2.21
C THR A 48 6.64 -14.89 2.26
N TYR A 49 7.80 -15.50 2.45
CA TYR A 49 9.09 -14.81 2.56
C TYR A 49 10.04 -15.44 1.56
N LYS A 50 10.75 -14.60 0.79
CA LYS A 50 11.78 -15.05 -0.14
C LYS A 50 13.02 -14.22 0.04
N HIS A 51 14.13 -14.88 0.34
CA HIS A 51 15.44 -14.24 0.36
C HIS A 51 16.07 -14.28 -1.02
N ASN A 52 16.62 -13.14 -1.45
CA ASN A 52 17.46 -13.05 -2.62
C ASN A 52 18.72 -12.24 -2.27
N GLY A 53 19.78 -12.95 -1.86
CA GLY A 53 21.00 -12.33 -1.36
C GLY A 53 20.77 -11.53 -0.07
N SER A 54 20.94 -10.20 -0.15
CA SER A 54 20.69 -9.26 0.95
C SER A 54 19.23 -8.80 1.04
N LEU A 55 18.37 -9.19 0.09
CA LEU A 55 16.99 -8.75 0.01
C LEU A 55 16.05 -9.77 0.66
N LEU A 56 15.00 -9.25 1.26
CA LEU A 56 13.85 -9.96 1.78
C LEU A 56 12.60 -9.47 1.04
N GLU A 57 12.01 -10.33 0.22
CA GLU A 57 10.68 -10.13 -0.33
C GLU A 57 9.66 -10.75 0.63
N TRP A 58 8.70 -9.93 1.03
CA TRP A 58 7.55 -10.31 1.84
C TRP A 58 6.29 -10.17 1.00
N SER A 59 5.38 -11.14 1.05
CA SER A 59 4.10 -11.03 0.34
C SER A 59 3.00 -11.85 1.00
N ILE A 60 1.74 -11.51 0.68
CA ILE A 60 0.61 -12.41 0.92
C ILE A 60 0.31 -13.20 -0.36
N ARG A 61 0.46 -14.52 -0.29
CA ARG A 61 0.28 -15.47 -1.41
C ARG A 61 -0.36 -16.74 -0.90
N ASP A 62 -1.17 -17.41 -1.71
CA ASP A 62 -1.75 -18.69 -1.33
C ASP A 62 -0.75 -19.84 -1.46
N GLY A 63 0.10 -20.06 -0.45
CA GLY A 63 1.04 -21.20 -0.39
C GLY A 63 1.95 -21.31 -1.62
N SER A 64 1.51 -22.09 -2.63
CA SER A 64 2.18 -22.33 -3.92
C SER A 64 1.70 -21.43 -5.07
N SER A 65 0.64 -20.66 -4.88
CA SER A 65 0.00 -19.81 -5.89
C SER A 65 0.30 -18.33 -5.62
N THR A 66 0.46 -17.56 -6.70
CA THR A 66 0.54 -16.10 -6.64
C THR A 66 -0.83 -15.44 -6.44
N ALA A 67 -1.86 -16.23 -6.16
CA ALA A 67 -3.23 -15.75 -6.02
C ALA A 67 -3.35 -14.71 -4.87
N PRO A 68 -3.97 -13.55 -5.16
CA PRO A 68 -4.36 -12.58 -4.15
C PRO A 68 -5.24 -13.19 -3.05
N LEU A 69 -5.39 -12.48 -1.93
CA LEU A 69 -6.31 -12.82 -0.86
C LEU A 69 -7.74 -12.39 -1.23
N PRO A 70 -8.70 -13.32 -1.41
CA PRO A 70 -10.08 -12.95 -1.66
C PRO A 70 -10.68 -12.24 -0.43
N LEU A 71 -11.28 -11.09 -0.67
CA LEU A 71 -12.05 -10.34 0.30
C LEU A 71 -13.54 -10.70 0.18
N GLN A 72 -14.25 -10.57 1.28
CA GLN A 72 -15.66 -10.93 1.43
C GLN A 72 -16.44 -9.79 2.06
N LYS A 73 -17.72 -9.69 1.71
CA LYS A 73 -18.66 -8.71 2.29
C LYS A 73 -18.12 -7.28 2.19
N ILE A 74 -17.52 -6.95 1.05
CA ILE A 74 -17.06 -5.60 0.75
C ILE A 74 -18.24 -4.85 0.13
N PRO A 75 -18.70 -3.74 0.72
CA PRO A 75 -19.73 -2.90 0.11
C PRO A 75 -19.34 -2.48 -1.31
N ASP A 76 -20.34 -2.39 -2.18
CA ASP A 76 -20.20 -1.91 -3.57
C ASP A 76 -19.35 -2.78 -4.52
N LEU A 77 -18.74 -3.86 -4.03
CA LEU A 77 -17.96 -4.81 -4.82
C LEU A 77 -18.56 -6.23 -4.76
N THR A 78 -18.82 -6.82 -5.92
CA THR A 78 -19.28 -8.22 -6.07
C THR A 78 -18.14 -9.22 -5.90
N SER A 79 -16.91 -8.80 -6.19
CA SER A 79 -15.69 -9.53 -5.88
C SER A 79 -14.59 -8.53 -5.55
N ALA A 80 -13.70 -8.89 -4.62
CA ALA A 80 -12.54 -8.08 -4.29
C ALA A 80 -11.37 -8.98 -3.86
N GLU A 81 -10.16 -8.58 -4.19
CA GLU A 81 -8.94 -9.34 -4.00
C GLU A 81 -7.83 -8.41 -3.50
N LEU A 82 -7.23 -8.73 -2.36
CA LEU A 82 -6.13 -7.98 -1.75
C LEU A 82 -4.78 -8.61 -2.10
N SER A 83 -3.87 -7.80 -2.61
CA SER A 83 -2.46 -8.11 -2.81
C SER A 83 -1.59 -7.21 -1.95
N LEU A 84 -0.57 -7.79 -1.31
CA LEU A 84 0.39 -7.06 -0.50
C LEU A 84 1.80 -7.60 -0.73
N MET A 85 2.73 -6.71 -1.01
CA MET A 85 4.14 -7.02 -1.27
C MET A 85 5.04 -5.95 -0.64
N ALA A 86 6.13 -6.38 -0.04
CA ALA A 86 7.18 -5.49 0.45
C ALA A 86 8.55 -6.07 0.09
N LEU A 87 9.50 -5.19 -0.19
CA LEU A 87 10.89 -5.54 -0.43
C LEU A 87 11.75 -4.74 0.53
N ALA A 88 12.52 -5.43 1.36
CA ALA A 88 13.45 -4.80 2.29
C ALA A 88 14.85 -5.43 2.19
N ASP A 89 15.86 -4.79 2.75
CA ASP A 89 17.20 -5.37 2.91
C ASP A 89 17.48 -5.82 4.36
N ARG A 90 18.65 -6.42 4.58
CA ARG A 90 19.13 -6.83 5.92
C ARG A 90 19.38 -5.68 6.88
N SER A 91 19.52 -4.45 6.38
CA SER A 91 19.64 -3.23 7.17
C SER A 91 18.27 -2.70 7.59
N ASN A 92 17.19 -3.45 7.30
CA ASN A 92 15.81 -3.05 7.49
C ASN A 92 15.40 -1.81 6.68
N HIS A 93 16.05 -1.56 5.55
CA HIS A 93 15.61 -0.53 4.63
C HIS A 93 14.51 -1.07 3.71
N LEU A 94 13.34 -0.44 3.72
CA LEU A 94 12.22 -0.74 2.84
C LEU A 94 12.44 -0.11 1.46
N HIS A 95 12.81 -0.96 0.50
CA HIS A 95 13.03 -0.58 -0.88
C HIS A 95 11.73 -0.39 -1.67
N GLN A 96 10.73 -1.23 -1.44
CA GLN A 96 9.47 -1.18 -2.17
C GLN A 96 8.32 -1.67 -1.29
N PHE A 97 7.14 -1.09 -1.48
CA PHE A 97 5.92 -1.55 -0.85
C PHE A 97 4.73 -1.38 -1.80
N THR A 98 3.85 -2.36 -1.83
CA THR A 98 2.57 -2.29 -2.54
C THR A 98 1.49 -2.93 -1.68
N VAL A 99 0.39 -2.22 -1.50
CA VAL A 99 -0.88 -2.80 -1.08
C VAL A 99 -1.93 -2.43 -2.12
N MET A 100 -2.68 -3.41 -2.59
CA MET A 100 -3.60 -3.23 -3.71
C MET A 100 -4.85 -4.05 -3.50
N VAL A 101 -6.00 -3.48 -3.82
CA VAL A 101 -7.26 -4.20 -3.96
C VAL A 101 -7.79 -4.02 -5.37
N GLU A 102 -8.09 -5.13 -6.01
CA GLU A 102 -8.78 -5.18 -7.29
C GLU A 102 -10.13 -5.87 -7.12
N GLY A 103 -11.13 -5.43 -7.87
CA GLY A 103 -12.48 -5.95 -7.72
C GLY A 103 -13.40 -5.60 -8.87
N LYS A 104 -14.65 -6.02 -8.73
CA LYS A 104 -15.73 -5.76 -9.67
C LYS A 104 -16.92 -5.18 -8.94
N ARG A 105 -17.58 -4.19 -9.54
CA ARG A 105 -18.83 -3.61 -9.05
C ARG A 105 -20.03 -4.46 -9.46
N ALA A 106 -21.22 -4.09 -8.96
CA ALA A 106 -22.48 -4.75 -9.31
C ALA A 106 -22.83 -4.68 -10.80
N ASP A 107 -22.42 -3.61 -11.49
CA ASP A 107 -22.57 -3.43 -12.93
C ASP A 107 -21.51 -4.19 -13.75
N GLY A 108 -20.62 -4.95 -13.09
CA GLY A 108 -19.52 -5.69 -13.72
C GLY A 108 -18.29 -4.84 -14.05
N SER A 109 -18.32 -3.52 -13.84
CA SER A 109 -17.17 -2.66 -14.07
C SER A 109 -16.04 -2.98 -13.09
N ALA A 110 -14.80 -2.94 -13.60
CA ALA A 110 -13.62 -3.16 -12.79
C ALA A 110 -13.36 -1.95 -11.88
N TRP A 111 -12.76 -2.21 -10.73
CA TRP A 111 -12.34 -1.21 -9.77
C TRP A 111 -11.03 -1.64 -9.11
N ALA A 112 -10.12 -0.69 -8.93
CA ALA A 112 -8.84 -0.91 -8.29
C ALA A 112 -8.47 0.27 -7.39
N LEU A 113 -7.85 -0.06 -6.26
CA LEU A 113 -7.16 0.85 -5.36
C LEU A 113 -5.79 0.28 -5.06
N ALA A 114 -4.73 1.02 -5.34
CA ALA A 114 -3.38 0.63 -4.94
C ALA A 114 -2.66 1.76 -4.24
N VAL A 115 -1.81 1.42 -3.29
CA VAL A 115 -0.83 2.30 -2.68
C VAL A 115 0.54 1.73 -2.98
N HIS A 116 1.42 2.55 -3.53
CA HIS A 116 2.78 2.18 -3.90
C HIS A 116 3.77 3.06 -3.18
N PHE A 117 4.75 2.39 -2.56
CA PHE A 117 6.07 2.94 -2.30
C PHE A 117 7.02 2.37 -3.36
N GLU A 118 7.44 3.22 -4.28
CA GLU A 118 8.22 2.83 -5.46
C GLU A 118 9.59 2.24 -5.09
N ASP A 119 10.13 1.37 -5.94
CA ASP A 119 11.44 0.75 -5.72
C ASP A 119 12.56 1.80 -5.82
N ASP A 120 13.28 2.02 -4.72
CA ASP A 120 14.37 3.00 -4.67
C ASP A 120 15.73 2.49 -5.08
N ARG A 121 15.86 1.19 -5.34
CA ARG A 121 17.13 0.60 -5.74
C ARG A 121 17.51 1.01 -7.14
N VAL A 122 18.81 1.20 -7.32
CA VAL A 122 19.41 1.28 -8.64
C VAL A 122 19.43 -0.13 -9.24
N THR A 123 18.78 -0.31 -10.39
CA THR A 123 18.78 -1.57 -11.15
C THR A 123 18.98 -1.26 -12.64
N GLU A 124 19.21 -2.28 -13.47
CA GLU A 124 19.27 -2.10 -14.93
C GLU A 124 18.00 -1.42 -15.50
N LYS A 125 16.84 -1.75 -14.92
CA LYS A 125 15.53 -1.18 -15.29
C LYS A 125 15.26 0.17 -14.62
N ASN A 126 15.99 0.50 -13.54
CA ASN A 126 15.88 1.75 -12.79
C ASN A 126 17.27 2.31 -12.48
N PRO A 127 18.02 2.79 -13.49
CA PRO A 127 19.43 3.18 -13.31
C PRO A 127 19.61 4.42 -12.42
N GLY A 128 18.53 5.18 -12.18
CA GLY A 128 18.55 6.36 -11.31
C GLY A 128 18.25 6.08 -9.84
N GLY A 129 17.75 4.88 -9.49
CA GLY A 129 17.03 4.66 -8.24
C GLY A 129 15.77 5.54 -8.15
N ASP A 130 15.06 5.51 -7.02
CA ASP A 130 13.88 6.39 -6.84
C ASP A 130 14.32 7.84 -6.59
N ARG A 131 14.53 8.57 -7.69
CA ARG A 131 14.61 10.03 -7.74
C ARG A 131 13.24 10.66 -8.03
N LYS A 132 12.13 9.95 -7.86
CA LYS A 132 10.79 10.54 -8.03
C LYS A 132 10.57 11.56 -6.89
N GLY A 133 10.25 12.79 -7.26
CA GLY A 133 10.11 13.93 -6.33
C GLY A 133 11.15 15.05 -6.51
N THR A 134 12.15 14.90 -7.38
CA THR A 134 13.22 15.90 -7.58
C THR A 134 13.13 16.72 -8.88
N GLY A 135 12.02 16.68 -9.63
CA GLY A 135 11.88 17.35 -10.94
C GLY A 135 10.52 18.00 -11.20
N ALA A 136 10.39 18.72 -12.31
CA ALA A 136 9.18 19.49 -12.66
C ALA A 136 7.90 18.64 -12.87
N CYS A 137 8.05 17.34 -13.17
CA CYS A 137 6.96 16.36 -13.19
C CYS A 137 6.91 15.51 -11.90
N GLY A 138 7.53 15.97 -10.80
CA GLY A 138 7.89 15.23 -9.59
C GLY A 138 6.77 14.43 -8.94
N HIS A 139 6.69 13.15 -9.28
CA HIS A 139 5.77 12.21 -8.65
C HIS A 139 6.22 11.89 -7.22
N ALA A 140 5.27 11.73 -6.30
CA ALA A 140 5.57 11.27 -4.95
C ALA A 140 6.11 9.83 -4.97
N ALA A 141 7.15 9.57 -4.17
CA ALA A 141 7.67 8.22 -3.95
C ALA A 141 6.60 7.31 -3.34
N PHE A 142 5.75 7.89 -2.49
CA PHE A 142 4.58 7.23 -1.91
C PHE A 142 3.27 7.85 -2.41
N HIS A 143 2.46 7.06 -3.10
CA HIS A 143 1.24 7.53 -3.77
C HIS A 143 0.17 6.45 -3.87
N CYS A 144 -1.08 6.86 -4.11
CA CYS A 144 -2.17 5.95 -4.41
C CYS A 144 -2.65 6.07 -5.85
N HIS A 145 -3.24 4.98 -6.35
CA HIS A 145 -4.00 4.88 -7.59
C HIS A 145 -5.42 4.45 -7.27
N VAL A 146 -6.40 5.09 -7.91
CA VAL A 146 -7.81 4.69 -7.87
C VAL A 146 -8.33 4.71 -9.30
N GLY A 147 -9.00 3.66 -9.74
CA GLY A 147 -9.56 3.64 -11.09
C GLY A 147 -10.12 2.29 -11.51
N PRO A 148 -10.45 2.11 -12.81
CA PRO A 148 -10.94 0.84 -13.33
C PRO A 148 -9.84 -0.25 -13.42
N GLY A 149 -8.58 0.11 -13.20
CA GLY A 149 -7.43 -0.81 -13.17
C GLY A 149 -6.12 -0.03 -13.18
N LEU A 150 -5.02 -0.64 -12.75
CA LEU A 150 -3.70 0.02 -12.70
C LEU A 150 -3.11 0.33 -14.08
N ASP A 151 -3.58 -0.38 -15.10
CA ASP A 151 -3.14 -0.22 -16.49
C ASP A 151 -4.14 0.49 -17.40
N VAL A 152 -5.25 0.96 -16.81
CA VAL A 152 -6.30 1.66 -17.55
C VAL A 152 -6.19 3.17 -17.30
N ALA A 153 -6.20 3.96 -18.37
CA ALA A 153 -6.20 5.41 -18.26
C ALA A 153 -7.58 5.93 -17.80
N PRO A 154 -7.64 7.01 -17.00
CA PRO A 154 -6.52 7.76 -16.44
C PRO A 154 -5.88 7.05 -15.24
N LYS A 155 -4.54 6.95 -15.23
CA LYS A 155 -3.77 6.46 -14.08
C LYS A 155 -3.65 7.59 -13.04
N VAL A 156 -4.76 7.89 -12.36
CA VAL A 156 -4.81 8.98 -11.37
C VAL A 156 -3.90 8.62 -10.20
N ARG A 157 -2.86 9.43 -9.98
CA ARG A 157 -1.92 9.28 -8.87
C ARG A 157 -2.11 10.42 -7.89
N VAL A 158 -2.38 10.11 -6.63
CA VAL A 158 -2.48 11.11 -5.58
C VAL A 158 -1.33 10.91 -4.58
N PRO A 159 -0.54 11.95 -4.28
CA PRO A 159 0.46 11.88 -3.23
C PRO A 159 -0.18 11.47 -1.90
N LEU A 160 0.45 10.54 -1.18
CA LEU A 160 0.04 10.17 0.17
C LEU A 160 0.96 10.81 1.22
N PRO A 161 0.45 11.09 2.44
CA PRO A 161 1.31 11.42 3.58
C PRO A 161 2.37 10.35 3.79
N ALA A 162 3.52 10.73 4.35
CA ALA A 162 4.54 9.77 4.73
C ALA A 162 4.03 8.89 5.88
N VAL A 163 3.65 7.66 5.55
CA VAL A 163 3.15 6.66 6.51
C VAL A 163 3.79 5.31 6.23
N GLY A 164 3.92 4.47 7.26
CA GLY A 164 4.54 3.17 7.15
C GLY A 164 3.66 2.11 6.48
N PRO A 165 4.21 0.91 6.24
CA PRO A 165 3.49 -0.23 5.66
C PRO A 165 2.17 -0.58 6.36
N VAL A 166 2.13 -0.45 7.70
CA VAL A 166 0.95 -0.80 8.51
C VAL A 166 -0.15 0.22 8.29
N GLU A 167 0.18 1.51 8.40
CA GLU A 167 -0.74 2.61 8.21
C GLU A 167 -1.26 2.69 6.76
N ALA A 168 -0.41 2.33 5.80
CA ALA A 168 -0.80 2.21 4.40
C ALA A 168 -1.86 1.12 4.18
N LEU A 169 -1.69 -0.05 4.80
CA LEU A 169 -2.69 -1.11 4.79
C LEU A 169 -3.98 -0.65 5.46
N ASP A 170 -3.90 -0.05 6.64
CA ASP A 170 -5.07 0.44 7.37
C ASP A 170 -5.84 1.49 6.54
N TRP A 171 -5.13 2.38 5.85
CA TRP A 171 -5.74 3.37 4.95
C TRP A 171 -6.47 2.72 3.77
N VAL A 172 -5.87 1.70 3.13
CA VAL A 172 -6.55 0.96 2.04
C VAL A 172 -7.78 0.23 2.55
N LEU A 173 -7.67 -0.46 3.69
CA LEU A 173 -8.80 -1.17 4.28
C LEU A 173 -9.91 -0.22 4.73
N SER A 174 -9.58 0.99 5.18
CA SER A 174 -10.58 2.00 5.53
C SER A 174 -11.38 2.52 4.33
N GLN A 175 -10.87 2.38 3.09
CA GLN A 175 -11.63 2.73 1.88
C GLN A 175 -12.64 1.64 1.49
N LEU A 176 -12.53 0.44 2.06
CA LEU A 176 -13.24 -0.76 1.63
C LEU A 176 -14.17 -1.33 2.68
N VAL A 177 -13.79 -1.22 3.95
CA VAL A 177 -14.46 -1.91 5.04
C VAL A 177 -14.87 -0.89 6.10
N PRO A 178 -16.16 -0.53 6.17
CA PRO A 178 -16.67 0.31 7.25
C PRO A 178 -16.58 -0.49 8.57
N THR A 179 -15.59 -0.19 9.40
CA THR A 179 -15.47 -0.82 10.73
C THR A 179 -15.06 0.20 11.77
N SER A 180 -15.35 -0.07 13.04
CA SER A 180 -14.82 0.71 14.18
C SER A 180 -13.33 0.48 14.43
N ARG A 181 -12.69 -0.46 13.70
CA ARG A 181 -11.27 -0.83 13.87
C ARG A 181 -10.36 -0.18 12.83
N PHE A 182 -10.86 0.03 11.62
CA PHE A 182 -10.23 0.89 10.63
C PHE A 182 -10.82 2.26 10.84
N GLU A 183 -10.16 3.10 11.65
CA GLU A 183 -10.57 4.50 11.70
C GLU A 183 -10.60 5.02 10.26
N PRO A 184 -11.70 5.66 9.83
CA PRO A 184 -11.69 6.34 8.54
C PRO A 184 -10.47 7.25 8.54
N ALA A 185 -9.70 7.24 7.45
CA ALA A 185 -8.58 8.18 7.25
C ALA A 185 -9.00 9.53 7.85
N PRO A 186 -8.19 10.17 8.72
CA PRO A 186 -8.66 11.23 9.60
C PRO A 186 -8.96 12.48 8.78
N TRP A 187 -10.04 12.45 8.01
CA TRP A 187 -10.32 13.36 6.92
C TRP A 187 -10.47 14.77 7.45
N ALA A 188 -10.94 14.94 8.69
CA ALA A 188 -10.95 16.22 9.37
C ALA A 188 -9.54 16.82 9.55
N GLN A 189 -8.56 16.01 9.94
CA GLN A 189 -7.17 16.43 10.14
C GLN A 189 -6.43 16.58 8.79
N VAL A 190 -6.72 15.71 7.82
CA VAL A 190 -6.22 15.80 6.44
C VAL A 190 -6.78 17.05 5.75
N GLN A 191 -8.08 17.32 5.86
CA GLN A 191 -8.71 18.55 5.36
C GLN A 191 -8.16 19.78 6.06
N ALA A 192 -7.96 19.75 7.38
CA ALA A 192 -7.34 20.85 8.12
C ALA A 192 -5.89 21.10 7.66
N ALA A 193 -5.11 20.04 7.42
CA ALA A 193 -3.75 20.15 6.91
C ALA A 193 -3.70 20.68 5.47
N LEU A 194 -4.61 20.22 4.59
CA LEU A 194 -4.74 20.71 3.22
C LEU A 194 -5.16 22.19 3.20
N LYS A 195 -6.12 22.58 4.07
CA LYS A 195 -6.57 23.97 4.21
C LYS A 195 -5.50 24.89 4.79
N LYS A 196 -4.62 24.37 5.64
CA LYS A 196 -3.43 25.09 6.15
C LYS A 196 -2.32 25.19 5.09
N ALA A 197 -2.21 24.24 4.17
CA ALA A 197 -1.20 24.22 3.11
C ALA A 197 -1.60 25.05 1.88
N SER A 198 -2.88 25.37 1.72
CA SER A 198 -3.43 26.23 0.66
C SER A 198 -3.70 27.68 1.10
N ALA A 199 -3.44 28.00 2.37
CA ALA A 199 -3.41 29.36 2.91
C ALA A 199 -1.97 29.88 2.96
#